data_AF-A0A2H5DSZ7-F1
#
_entry.id   AF-A0A2H5DSZ7-F1
#
_cell.length_a   1.000
_cell.length_b   1.000
_cell.length_c   1.000
_cell.angle_alpha   90.00
_cell.angle_beta   90.00
_cell.angle_gamma   90.00
#
_symmetry.space_group_name_H-M   'P 1'
#
loop_
_entity.id
_entity.type
_entity.pdbx_description
1 polymer ?
#
loop_
_entity_poly.entity_id
_entity_poly.type
_entity_poly.pdbx_seq_one_letter_code
_entity_poly.pdbx_strand_id
1 'polypeptide(L)'
;MVVSRRIGGQAPYLSCFLRRLETQGLAAPTDRDPPARLPPDWVGMELEDCWLDLGQDGDQALAERLALSRDAGLGFVELAGDWPAPAAEHGFMLLVGGAPAPGSAAWQLLDALAPQPGCWLNCGPPHSARFCQRVFAALRHQGLSALPTPDGSPHPLDWEKTLQTQWLIAEKLRQLAEDYLSSQIGRAPPYPSPLPDEVRHFAANLARGILLTLPEKATLREWAERIDAVLQQRG
;
A
#
# COMPACT_ATOMS: atom_id res chain seq x y z
N MET A 1 19.78 -5.62 9.56
CA MET A 1 19.04 -4.41 9.97
C MET A 1 18.38 -4.72 11.30
N VAL A 2 18.57 -3.87 12.31
CA VAL A 2 17.88 -3.99 13.61
C VAL A 2 16.62 -3.13 13.51
N VAL A 3 15.45 -3.76 13.55
CA VAL A 3 14.15 -3.07 13.57
C VAL A 3 13.57 -3.21 14.96
N SER A 4 13.43 -2.11 15.70
CA SER A 4 12.69 -2.09 16.96
C SER A 4 11.23 -1.77 16.66
N ARG A 5 10.29 -2.51 17.26
CA ARG A 5 8.86 -2.28 17.06
C ARG A 5 8.25 -1.69 18.33
N ARG A 6 7.35 -0.73 18.18
CA ARG A 6 6.59 -0.16 19.30
C ARG A 6 5.10 -0.43 19.08
N ILE A 7 4.43 -0.81 20.16
CA ILE A 7 3.03 -1.23 20.14
C ILE A 7 2.29 -0.42 21.20
N GLY A 8 1.61 0.64 20.78
CA GLY A 8 0.55 1.26 21.54
C GLY A 8 -0.84 0.75 21.18
N GLY A 9 -1.70 0.51 22.17
CA GLY A 9 -3.12 0.20 21.97
C GLY A 9 -3.41 -1.07 21.16
N GLN A 10 -4.59 -1.16 20.55
CA GLN A 10 -4.89 -2.19 19.56
C GLN A 10 -4.30 -1.75 18.22
N ALA A 11 -3.15 -2.33 17.84
CA ALA A 11 -2.54 -2.16 16.52
C ALA A 11 -2.89 -3.38 15.63
N PRO A 12 -4.14 -3.50 15.13
CA PRO A 12 -4.62 -4.73 14.49
C PRO A 12 -3.82 -5.15 13.25
N TYR A 13 -3.16 -4.19 12.60
CA TYR A 13 -2.46 -4.40 11.33
C TYR A 13 -0.95 -4.62 11.49
N LEU A 14 -0.37 -4.27 12.64
CA LEU A 14 1.08 -4.35 12.84
C LEU A 14 1.58 -5.80 12.73
N SER A 15 0.80 -6.77 13.20
CA SER A 15 1.08 -8.20 13.04
C SER A 15 1.21 -8.61 11.57
N CYS A 16 0.42 -8.02 10.67
CA CYS A 16 0.47 -8.29 9.23
C CYS A 16 1.75 -7.71 8.60
N PHE A 17 2.15 -6.51 9.01
CA PHE A 17 3.40 -5.88 8.57
C PHE A 17 4.61 -6.72 9.00
N LEU A 18 4.64 -7.13 10.27
CA LEU A 18 5.72 -7.93 10.83
C LEU A 18 5.83 -9.30 10.15
N ARG A 19 4.70 -9.98 9.94
CA ARG A 19 4.67 -11.25 9.19
C ARG A 19 5.26 -11.09 7.80
N ARG A 20 4.96 -10.00 7.10
CA ARG A 20 5.56 -9.72 5.79
C ARG A 20 7.07 -9.49 5.88
N LEU A 21 7.51 -8.65 6.82
CA LEU A 21 8.94 -8.39 6.99
C LEU A 21 9.70 -9.69 7.29
N GLU A 22 9.14 -10.58 8.10
CA GLU A 22 9.68 -11.91 8.37
C GLU A 22 9.79 -12.76 7.10
N THR A 23 8.77 -12.78 6.22
CA THR A 23 8.85 -13.52 4.95
C THR A 23 9.87 -12.95 3.98
N GLN A 24 10.21 -11.65 4.12
CA GLN A 24 11.29 -11.00 3.38
C GLN A 24 12.66 -11.13 4.06
N GLY A 25 12.78 -11.90 5.15
CA GLY A 25 14.03 -12.09 5.89
C GLY A 25 14.45 -10.91 6.76
N LEU A 26 13.56 -9.95 7.00
CA LEU A 26 13.77 -8.74 7.79
C LEU A 26 13.10 -8.85 9.18
N ALA A 27 13.33 -9.97 9.87
CA ALA A 27 12.76 -10.19 11.20
C ALA A 27 13.27 -9.13 12.20
N ALA A 28 12.35 -8.57 12.99
CA ALA A 28 12.68 -7.69 14.09
C ALA A 28 13.41 -8.49 15.18
N PRO A 29 14.61 -8.09 15.64
CA PRO A 29 15.26 -8.74 16.76
C PRO A 29 14.38 -8.62 18.02
N THR A 30 14.15 -9.76 18.66
CA THR A 30 13.17 -9.92 19.73
C THR A 30 13.61 -9.34 21.08
N ASP A 31 14.88 -8.95 21.26
CA ASP A 31 15.48 -8.98 22.60
C ASP A 31 16.54 -7.91 22.94
N ARG A 32 16.54 -6.76 22.26
CA ARG A 32 17.26 -5.58 22.76
C ARG A 32 16.41 -4.35 22.52
N ASP A 33 15.68 -3.94 23.54
CA ASP A 33 15.08 -2.61 23.58
C ASP A 33 16.15 -1.60 24.02
N PRO A 34 16.77 -0.83 23.10
CA PRO A 34 17.39 0.42 23.52
C PRO A 34 16.35 1.28 24.25
N PRO A 35 16.78 2.18 25.16
CA PRO A 35 15.87 3.08 25.83
C PRO A 35 15.00 3.80 24.79
N ALA A 36 13.68 3.71 24.96
CA ALA A 36 12.73 4.25 24.00
C ALA A 36 12.94 5.77 23.87
N ARG A 37 13.29 6.22 22.66
CA ARG A 37 13.41 7.66 22.34
C ARG A 37 12.04 8.31 22.12
N LEU A 38 11.03 7.49 21.85
CA LEU A 38 9.68 7.90 21.48
C LEU A 38 8.64 7.31 22.44
N PRO A 39 7.46 7.94 22.58
CA PRO A 39 6.39 7.45 23.43
C PRO A 39 5.95 6.00 23.09
N PRO A 40 5.64 5.17 24.11
CA PRO A 40 5.34 3.74 23.92
C PRO A 40 3.95 3.48 23.31
N ASP A 41 3.07 4.48 23.32
CA ASP A 41 1.71 4.41 22.80
C ASP A 41 1.61 4.66 21.29
N TRP A 42 2.74 4.93 20.63
CA TRP A 42 2.78 5.08 19.19
C TRP A 42 2.68 3.73 18.46
N VAL A 43 2.06 3.77 17.28
CA VAL A 43 1.89 2.60 16.41
C VAL A 43 2.81 2.74 15.21
N GLY A 44 3.85 1.90 15.14
CA GLY A 44 4.85 2.00 14.08
C GLY A 44 6.13 1.22 14.34
N MET A 45 7.16 1.54 13.57
CA MET A 45 8.47 0.88 13.64
C MET A 45 9.56 1.93 13.86
N GLU A 46 10.39 1.69 14.88
CA GLU A 46 11.55 2.49 15.21
C GLU A 46 12.80 1.85 14.57
N LEU A 47 13.46 2.64 13.72
CA LEU A 47 14.78 2.34 13.16
C LEU A 47 15.83 3.20 13.87
N GLU A 48 17.11 2.95 13.58
CA GLU A 48 18.23 3.69 14.16
C GLU A 48 18.10 5.20 13.96
N ASP A 49 17.72 5.63 12.75
CA ASP A 49 17.66 7.02 12.31
C ASP A 49 16.26 7.51 11.94
N CYS A 50 15.23 6.67 12.06
CA CYS A 50 13.90 6.96 11.50
C CYS A 50 12.76 6.32 12.29
N TRP A 51 11.62 7.00 12.35
CA TRP A 51 10.33 6.44 12.74
C TRP A 51 9.45 6.23 11.51
N LEU A 52 8.89 5.03 11.36
CA LEU A 52 7.84 4.74 10.37
C LEU A 52 6.49 4.71 11.08
N ASP A 53 5.68 5.73 10.83
CA ASP A 53 4.38 5.94 11.44
C ASP A 53 3.30 5.10 10.75
N LEU A 54 2.59 4.28 11.52
CA LEU A 54 1.43 3.49 11.08
C LEU A 54 0.13 4.00 11.72
N GLY A 55 0.16 5.16 12.39
CA GLY A 55 -1.00 5.73 13.05
C GLY A 55 -2.09 6.12 12.05
N GLN A 56 -3.33 5.69 12.31
CA GLN A 56 -4.53 6.03 11.53
C GLN A 56 -5.45 7.04 12.24
N ASP A 57 -4.89 7.81 13.17
CA ASP A 57 -5.58 8.89 13.90
C ASP A 57 -5.62 10.20 13.09
N GLY A 58 -6.07 11.29 13.72
CA GLY A 58 -6.24 12.59 13.07
C GLY A 58 -4.93 13.33 12.77
N ASP A 59 -5.02 14.40 11.97
CA ASP A 59 -3.87 15.19 11.51
C ASP A 59 -3.10 15.86 12.66
N GLN A 60 -3.78 16.21 13.76
CA GLN A 60 -3.13 16.78 14.94
C GLN A 60 -2.17 15.78 15.59
N ALA A 61 -2.61 14.53 15.80
CA ALA A 61 -1.78 13.50 16.40
C ALA A 61 -0.55 13.20 15.52
N LEU A 62 -0.71 13.20 14.19
CA LEU A 62 0.43 13.09 13.28
C LEU A 62 1.42 14.27 13.43
N ALA A 63 0.92 15.50 13.50
CA ALA A 63 1.76 16.69 13.65
C ALA A 63 2.55 16.66 14.97
N GLU A 64 1.92 16.18 16.06
CA GLU A 64 2.58 15.97 17.36
C GLU A 64 3.70 14.93 17.25
N ARG A 65 3.45 13.79 16.58
CA ARG A 65 4.48 12.78 16.36
C ARG A 65 5.63 13.28 15.50
N LEU A 66 5.32 13.99 14.42
CA LEU A 66 6.32 14.61 13.55
C LEU A 66 7.22 15.57 14.32
N ALA A 67 6.65 16.43 15.16
CA ALA A 67 7.40 17.38 15.99
C ALA A 67 8.31 16.64 16.98
N LEU A 68 7.78 15.64 17.69
CA LEU A 68 8.54 14.86 18.67
C LEU A 68 9.67 14.05 18.02
N SER A 69 9.46 13.47 16.85
CA SER A 69 10.53 12.78 16.12
C SER A 69 11.63 13.75 15.70
N ARG A 70 11.28 14.95 15.20
CA ARG A 70 12.26 15.98 14.85
C ARG A 70 13.07 16.41 16.08
N ASP A 71 12.41 16.65 17.21
CA ASP A 71 13.06 17.09 18.44
C ASP A 71 13.97 15.98 19.03
N ALA A 72 13.65 14.71 18.76
CA ALA A 72 14.50 13.55 19.06
C ALA A 72 15.62 13.30 18.02
N GLY A 73 15.74 14.13 16.98
CA GLY A 73 16.74 13.98 15.91
C GLY A 73 16.48 12.80 14.97
N LEU A 74 15.23 12.34 14.88
CA LEU A 74 14.82 11.21 14.05
C LEU A 74 14.16 11.67 12.75
N GLY A 75 14.45 10.96 11.66
CA GLY A 75 13.63 11.00 10.46
C GLY A 75 12.21 10.52 10.73
N PHE A 76 11.27 10.98 9.93
CA PHE A 76 9.85 10.62 10.06
C PHE A 76 9.28 10.24 8.70
N VAL A 77 8.75 9.02 8.60
CA VAL A 77 8.09 8.49 7.42
C VAL A 77 6.65 8.19 7.78
N GLU A 78 5.71 8.92 7.18
CA GLU A 78 4.28 8.69 7.31
C GLU A 78 3.85 7.55 6.38
N LEU A 79 3.14 6.55 6.90
CA LEU A 79 2.48 5.54 6.08
C LEU A 79 0.96 5.64 6.19
N ALA A 80 0.33 5.75 5.02
CA ALA A 80 -1.12 5.69 4.88
C ALA A 80 -1.52 4.63 3.85
N GLY A 81 -2.73 4.10 4.00
CA GLY A 81 -3.23 3.02 3.16
C GLY A 81 -4.26 2.17 3.88
N ASP A 82 -4.86 1.27 3.12
CA ASP A 82 -5.69 0.20 3.66
C ASP A 82 -4.79 -1.02 3.92
N TRP A 83 -4.98 -1.69 5.06
CA TRP A 83 -4.11 -2.79 5.51
C TRP A 83 -4.87 -4.13 5.55
N PRO A 84 -5.32 -4.68 4.41
CA PRO A 84 -6.07 -5.93 4.41
C PRO A 84 -5.15 -7.10 4.79
N ALA A 85 -5.65 -8.08 5.56
CA ALA A 85 -4.85 -9.21 6.03
C ALA A 85 -4.09 -9.99 4.93
N PRO A 86 -4.66 -10.21 3.71
CA PRO A 86 -3.93 -10.85 2.60
C PRO A 86 -2.67 -10.09 2.14
N ALA A 87 -2.56 -8.80 2.42
CA ALA A 87 -1.38 -8.00 2.07
C ALA A 87 -0.12 -8.43 2.85
N ALA A 88 -0.26 -9.16 3.96
CA ALA A 88 0.90 -9.77 4.63
C ALA A 88 1.67 -10.72 3.68
N GLU A 89 0.96 -11.40 2.78
CA GLU A 89 1.52 -12.38 1.83
C GLU A 89 1.91 -11.71 0.51
N HIS A 90 1.05 -10.81 0.01
CA HIS A 90 1.20 -10.25 -1.35
C HIS A 90 1.80 -8.84 -1.41
N GLY A 91 1.82 -8.12 -0.28
CA GLY A 91 2.34 -6.77 -0.16
C GLY A 91 1.26 -5.71 -0.01
N PHE A 92 1.67 -4.59 0.57
CA PHE A 92 0.78 -3.48 0.91
C PHE A 92 0.91 -2.38 -0.15
N MET A 93 -0.22 -1.80 -0.57
CA MET A 93 -0.19 -0.54 -1.31
C MET A 93 0.11 0.59 -0.32
N LEU A 94 1.38 1.02 -0.28
CA LEU A 94 1.85 2.03 0.67
C LEU A 94 1.77 3.42 0.05
N LEU A 95 1.11 4.35 0.73
CA LEU A 95 1.22 5.78 0.50
C LEU A 95 2.22 6.33 1.52
N VAL A 96 3.24 7.04 1.04
CA VAL A 96 4.39 7.45 1.83
C VAL A 96 4.53 8.97 1.83
N GLY A 97 4.50 9.57 3.01
CA GLY A 97 4.77 10.99 3.24
C GLY A 97 6.14 11.16 3.90
N GLY A 98 6.96 12.07 3.38
CA GLY A 98 8.35 12.23 3.83
C GLY A 98 9.22 11.04 3.45
N ALA A 99 9.22 10.68 2.17
CA ALA A 99 9.95 9.50 1.68
C ALA A 99 11.42 9.49 2.16
N PRO A 100 11.93 8.34 2.63
CA PRO A 100 13.27 8.26 3.18
C PRO A 100 14.34 8.36 2.08
N ALA A 101 15.58 8.61 2.48
CA ALA A 101 16.70 8.64 1.56
C ALA A 101 16.88 7.27 0.85
N PRO A 102 17.23 7.26 -0.45
CA PRO A 102 17.56 6.03 -1.18
C PRO A 102 18.58 5.16 -0.46
N GLY A 103 18.30 3.86 -0.32
CA GLY A 103 19.22 2.89 0.29
C GLY A 103 19.25 2.87 1.82
N SER A 104 18.54 3.79 2.50
CA SER A 104 18.38 3.78 3.95
C SER A 104 17.64 2.53 4.45
N ALA A 105 17.72 2.25 5.76
CA ALA A 105 16.97 1.16 6.39
C ALA A 105 15.45 1.30 6.16
N ALA A 106 14.93 2.54 6.28
CA ALA A 106 13.54 2.84 6.01
C ALA A 106 13.16 2.54 4.56
N TRP A 107 14.02 2.86 3.59
CA TRP A 107 13.79 2.53 2.18
C TRP A 107 13.66 1.02 1.96
N GLN A 108 14.59 0.24 2.50
CA GLN A 108 14.58 -1.22 2.37
C GLN A 108 13.32 -1.83 2.99
N LEU A 109 12.87 -1.26 4.12
CA LEU A 109 11.65 -1.66 4.80
C LEU A 109 10.41 -1.37 3.93
N LEU A 110 10.33 -0.20 3.30
CA LEU A 110 9.24 0.12 2.35
C LEU A 110 9.22 -0.82 1.15
N ASP A 111 10.39 -1.12 0.57
CA ASP A 111 10.50 -2.06 -0.56
C ASP A 111 10.07 -3.49 -0.17
N ALA A 112 10.40 -3.92 1.05
CA ALA A 112 9.97 -5.22 1.57
C ALA A 112 8.46 -5.29 1.88
N LEU A 113 7.87 -4.18 2.32
CA LEU A 113 6.43 -4.11 2.60
C LEU A 113 5.58 -3.96 1.34
N ALA A 114 6.10 -3.30 0.30
CA ALA A 114 5.43 -3.18 -0.99
C ALA A 114 5.34 -4.53 -1.73
N PRO A 115 4.42 -4.71 -2.70
CA PRO A 115 4.33 -5.95 -3.47
C PRO A 115 5.62 -6.32 -4.19
N GLN A 116 6.37 -5.31 -4.64
CA GLN A 116 7.73 -5.42 -5.15
C GLN A 116 8.51 -4.15 -4.78
N PRO A 117 9.86 -4.19 -4.82
CA PRO A 117 10.66 -2.99 -4.65
C PRO A 117 10.22 -1.83 -5.54
N GLY A 118 10.15 -0.63 -4.96
CA GLY A 118 9.70 0.57 -5.64
C GLY A 118 8.20 0.65 -5.95
N CYS A 119 7.39 -0.31 -5.49
CA CYS A 119 5.93 -0.32 -5.68
C CYS A 119 5.18 0.30 -4.49
N TRP A 120 5.69 1.42 -4.01
CA TRP A 120 5.08 2.28 -3.00
C TRP A 120 5.07 3.73 -3.50
N LEU A 121 4.12 4.54 -3.05
CA LEU A 121 3.89 5.88 -3.61
C LEU A 121 4.49 6.97 -2.73
N ASN A 122 5.55 7.63 -3.21
CA ASN A 122 6.02 8.88 -2.61
C ASN A 122 5.01 10.00 -2.89
N CYS A 123 4.15 10.29 -1.91
CA CYS A 123 3.07 11.25 -2.04
C CYS A 123 3.54 12.70 -1.84
N GLY A 124 4.76 12.92 -1.34
CA GLY A 124 5.31 14.24 -1.04
C GLY A 124 5.81 14.35 0.41
N PRO A 125 5.81 15.56 1.02
CA PRO A 125 6.18 15.75 2.42
C PRO A 125 5.17 15.09 3.38
N PRO A 126 5.46 15.04 4.70
CA PRO A 126 4.47 14.60 5.69
C PRO A 126 3.10 15.28 5.53
N HIS A 127 2.03 14.57 5.87
CA HIS A 127 0.60 14.79 5.57
C HIS A 127 0.14 14.44 4.15
N SER A 128 1.06 14.30 3.17
CA SER A 128 0.66 14.03 1.79
C SER A 128 0.08 12.62 1.64
N ALA A 129 0.55 11.65 2.42
CA ALA A 129 0.04 10.28 2.31
C ALA A 129 -1.40 10.15 2.81
N ARG A 130 -1.75 10.71 3.98
CA ARG A 130 -3.15 10.77 4.46
C ARG A 130 -4.05 11.58 3.54
N PHE A 131 -3.56 12.67 2.96
CA PHE A 131 -4.32 13.40 1.95
C PHE A 131 -4.66 12.49 0.76
N CYS A 132 -3.66 11.84 0.16
CA CYS A 132 -3.86 10.90 -0.95
C CYS A 132 -4.80 9.75 -0.56
N GLN A 133 -4.66 9.19 0.65
CA GLN A 133 -5.54 8.14 1.17
C GLN A 133 -6.99 8.61 1.19
N ARG A 134 -7.26 9.81 1.72
CA ARG A 134 -8.61 10.39 1.78
C ARG A 134 -9.18 10.67 0.40
N VAL A 135 -8.36 11.14 -0.54
CA VAL A 135 -8.76 11.33 -1.94
C VAL A 135 -9.15 9.99 -2.57
N PHE A 136 -8.31 8.96 -2.46
CA PHE A 136 -8.63 7.64 -3.01
C PHE A 136 -9.85 7.01 -2.34
N ALA A 137 -10.01 7.17 -1.02
CA ALA A 137 -11.18 6.71 -0.29
C ALA A 137 -12.45 7.42 -0.76
N ALA A 138 -12.40 8.73 -0.99
CA ALA A 138 -13.54 9.51 -1.50
C ALA A 138 -13.90 9.11 -2.94
N LEU A 139 -12.92 8.92 -3.82
CA LEU A 139 -13.14 8.43 -5.18
C LEU A 139 -13.75 7.02 -5.18
N ARG A 140 -13.24 6.12 -4.33
CA ARG A 140 -13.80 4.78 -4.13
C ARG A 140 -15.24 4.86 -3.64
N HIS A 141 -15.50 5.69 -2.64
CA HIS A 141 -16.84 5.89 -2.09
C HIS A 141 -17.81 6.39 -3.16
N GLN A 142 -17.42 7.42 -3.93
CA GLN A 142 -18.24 7.94 -5.03
C GLN A 142 -18.54 6.87 -6.07
N GLY A 143 -17.55 6.03 -6.44
CA GLY A 143 -17.75 4.90 -7.34
C GLY A 143 -18.75 3.88 -6.80
N LEU A 144 -18.67 3.54 -5.51
CA LEU A 144 -19.60 2.61 -4.87
C LEU A 144 -21.00 3.21 -4.71
N SER A 145 -21.12 4.51 -4.39
CA SER A 145 -22.40 5.21 -4.28
C SER A 145 -23.09 5.45 -5.62
N ALA A 146 -22.39 5.29 -6.74
CA ALA A 146 -22.99 5.31 -8.07
C ALA A 146 -23.71 3.98 -8.42
N LEU A 147 -23.56 2.94 -7.59
CA LEU A 147 -24.33 1.71 -7.71
C LEU A 147 -25.79 1.97 -7.28
N PRO A 148 -26.78 1.33 -7.93
CA PRO A 148 -28.18 1.53 -7.59
C PRO A 148 -28.44 1.23 -6.11
N THR A 149 -29.12 2.15 -5.41
CA THR A 149 -29.57 1.94 -4.04
C THR A 149 -30.62 0.82 -4.03
N PRO A 150 -30.55 -0.15 -3.09
CA PRO A 150 -31.58 -1.19 -2.99
C PRO A 150 -32.91 -0.52 -2.61
N ASP A 151 -33.85 -0.46 -3.55
CA ASP A 151 -35.17 0.14 -3.41
C ASP A 151 -36.21 -0.84 -2.82
N GLY A 152 -35.74 -1.88 -2.13
CA GLY A 152 -36.57 -2.90 -1.48
C GLY A 152 -37.27 -3.86 -2.46
N SER A 153 -37.16 -3.61 -3.76
CA SER A 153 -37.65 -4.49 -4.81
C SER A 153 -36.51 -5.41 -5.25
N PRO A 154 -36.73 -6.74 -5.37
CA PRO A 154 -35.73 -7.63 -5.94
C PRO A 154 -35.61 -7.35 -7.44
N HIS A 155 -34.91 -6.28 -7.80
CA HIS A 155 -34.43 -6.11 -9.16
C HIS A 155 -33.26 -7.06 -9.36
N PRO A 156 -33.21 -7.81 -10.48
CA PRO A 156 -31.98 -8.43 -10.87
C PRO A 156 -30.97 -7.29 -11.07
N LEU A 157 -30.02 -7.16 -10.15
CA LEU A 157 -28.83 -6.38 -10.41
C LEU A 157 -28.29 -6.89 -11.75
N ASP A 158 -28.14 -6.00 -12.73
CA ASP A 158 -27.42 -6.30 -13.97
C ASP A 158 -25.91 -6.32 -13.62
N TRP A 159 -25.57 -7.30 -12.78
CA TRP A 159 -24.25 -7.54 -12.24
C TRP A 159 -23.28 -7.78 -13.39
N GLU A 160 -23.76 -8.41 -14.45
CA GLU A 160 -22.97 -8.69 -15.64
C GLU A 160 -22.55 -7.38 -16.32
N LYS A 161 -23.48 -6.48 -16.62
CA LYS A 161 -23.17 -5.17 -17.22
C LYS A 161 -22.32 -4.29 -16.30
N THR A 162 -22.59 -4.32 -14.99
CA THR A 162 -21.83 -3.55 -14.01
C THR A 162 -20.38 -4.03 -13.93
N LEU A 163 -20.18 -5.36 -13.84
CA LEU A 163 -18.85 -5.96 -13.87
C LEU A 163 -18.15 -5.70 -15.20
N GLN A 164 -18.83 -5.84 -16.34
CA GLN A 164 -18.29 -5.51 -17.67
C GLN A 164 -17.79 -4.06 -17.74
N THR A 165 -18.53 -3.12 -17.16
CA THR A 165 -18.13 -1.71 -17.14
C THR A 165 -16.88 -1.50 -16.27
N GLN A 166 -16.83 -2.11 -15.08
CA GLN A 166 -15.67 -2.04 -14.20
C GLN A 166 -14.43 -2.71 -14.83
N TRP A 167 -14.63 -3.83 -15.53
CA TRP A 167 -13.57 -4.52 -16.27
C TRP A 167 -13.00 -3.66 -17.39
N LEU A 168 -13.84 -2.98 -18.17
CA LEU A 168 -13.36 -2.09 -19.23
C LEU A 168 -12.52 -0.93 -18.66
N ILE A 169 -12.88 -0.41 -17.49
CA ILE A 169 -12.09 0.63 -16.81
C ILE A 169 -10.74 0.06 -16.34
N ALA A 170 -10.75 -1.10 -15.70
CA ALA A 170 -9.53 -1.78 -15.24
C ALA A 170 -8.58 -2.07 -16.42
N GLU A 171 -9.10 -2.54 -17.55
CA GLU A 171 -8.31 -2.78 -18.76
C GLU A 171 -7.67 -1.50 -19.28
N LYS A 172 -8.45 -0.41 -19.39
CA LYS A 172 -7.91 0.89 -19.84
C LYS A 172 -6.83 1.41 -18.90
N LEU A 173 -7.02 1.30 -17.59
CA LEU A 173 -6.02 1.71 -16.60
C LEU A 173 -4.75 0.87 -16.71
N ARG A 174 -4.88 -0.44 -16.91
CA ARG A 174 -3.75 -1.33 -17.12
C ARG A 174 -2.99 -0.96 -18.39
N GLN A 175 -3.68 -0.77 -19.52
CA GLN A 175 -3.06 -0.37 -20.78
C GLN A 175 -2.31 0.97 -20.63
N LEU A 176 -2.91 1.96 -19.98
CA LEU A 176 -2.26 3.25 -19.72
C LEU A 176 -0.98 3.08 -18.89
N ALA A 177 -0.98 2.19 -17.90
CA ALA A 177 0.19 1.89 -17.09
C ALA A 177 1.29 1.16 -17.89
N GLU A 178 0.92 0.20 -18.74
CA GLU A 178 1.84 -0.50 -19.65
C GLU A 178 2.49 0.45 -20.65
N ASP A 179 1.69 1.31 -21.28
CA ASP A 179 2.15 2.31 -22.24
C ASP A 179 3.10 3.31 -21.58
N TYR A 180 2.76 3.77 -20.37
CA TYR A 180 3.61 4.68 -19.62
C TYR A 180 4.96 4.06 -19.26
N LEU A 181 4.95 2.83 -18.73
CA LEU A 181 6.18 2.14 -18.33
C LEU A 181 7.03 1.73 -19.53
N SER A 182 6.43 1.29 -20.63
CA SER A 182 7.18 0.94 -21.84
C SER A 182 7.78 2.15 -22.54
N SER A 183 7.03 3.25 -22.66
CA SER A 183 7.48 4.45 -23.38
C SER A 183 8.44 5.34 -22.58
N GLN A 184 8.24 5.49 -21.26
CA GLN A 184 9.00 6.44 -20.44
C GLN A 184 10.09 5.77 -19.60
N ILE A 185 9.92 4.50 -19.24
CA ILE A 185 10.76 3.83 -18.24
C ILE A 185 11.58 2.69 -18.87
N GLY A 186 11.04 1.97 -19.85
CA GLY A 186 11.72 0.90 -20.59
C GLY A 186 12.12 -0.31 -19.73
N ARG A 187 11.49 -0.52 -18.57
CA ARG A 187 11.81 -1.63 -17.65
C ARG A 187 10.58 -2.43 -17.28
N ALA A 188 10.71 -3.76 -17.37
CA ALA A 188 9.74 -4.73 -16.86
C ALA A 188 10.15 -5.19 -15.45
N PRO A 189 9.18 -5.65 -14.62
CA PRO A 189 9.48 -6.29 -13.33
C PRO A 189 10.28 -7.61 -13.51
N PRO A 190 11.04 -8.06 -12.50
CA PRO A 190 11.19 -7.46 -11.17
C PRO A 190 12.12 -6.24 -11.16
N TYR A 191 11.80 -5.25 -10.33
CA TYR A 191 12.56 -4.01 -10.22
C TYR A 191 13.74 -4.12 -9.23
N PRO A 192 14.88 -3.44 -9.48
CA PRO A 192 15.98 -3.36 -8.52
C PRO A 192 15.63 -2.48 -7.32
N SER A 193 16.29 -2.74 -6.19
CA SER A 193 16.25 -1.89 -4.99
C SER A 193 17.65 -1.33 -4.69
N PRO A 194 17.80 0.00 -4.52
CA PRO A 194 16.82 1.04 -4.84
C PRO A 194 16.60 1.17 -6.35
N LEU A 195 15.45 1.74 -6.74
CA LEU A 195 15.22 2.14 -8.13
C LEU A 195 16.20 3.25 -8.57
N PRO A 196 16.58 3.31 -9.87
CA PRO A 196 17.27 4.47 -10.45
C PRO A 196 16.46 5.76 -10.28
N ASP A 197 17.14 6.90 -10.14
CA ASP A 197 16.49 8.19 -9.86
C ASP A 197 15.49 8.62 -10.94
N GLU A 198 15.84 8.42 -12.21
CA GLU A 198 15.00 8.75 -13.37
C GLU A 198 13.63 8.05 -13.35
N VAL A 199 13.49 6.94 -12.63
CA VAL A 199 12.27 6.13 -12.58
C VAL A 199 11.61 6.12 -11.20
N ARG A 200 12.13 6.92 -10.26
CA ARG A 200 11.76 7.01 -8.84
C ARG A 200 10.79 8.18 -8.60
N HIS A 201 9.69 8.20 -9.33
CA HIS A 201 8.68 9.25 -9.20
C HIS A 201 7.27 8.67 -9.10
N PHE A 202 6.35 9.48 -8.60
CA PHE A 202 4.97 9.08 -8.27
C PHE A 202 4.27 8.34 -9.42
N ALA A 203 4.28 8.91 -10.64
CA ALA A 203 3.59 8.32 -11.79
C ALA A 203 4.11 6.93 -12.17
N ALA A 204 5.43 6.70 -12.12
CA ALA A 204 5.99 5.37 -12.42
C ALA A 204 5.62 4.37 -11.33
N ASN A 205 5.69 4.75 -10.06
CA ASN A 205 5.31 3.86 -8.95
C ASN A 205 3.81 3.53 -8.98
N LEU A 206 2.96 4.49 -9.36
CA LEU A 206 1.54 4.25 -9.56
C LEU A 206 1.28 3.26 -10.69
N ALA A 207 1.93 3.45 -11.84
CA ALA A 207 1.81 2.54 -12.98
C ALA A 207 2.25 1.10 -12.60
N ARG A 208 3.36 0.96 -11.87
CA ARG A 208 3.82 -0.34 -11.33
C ARG A 208 2.77 -0.97 -10.41
N GLY A 209 2.23 -0.18 -9.48
CA GLY A 209 1.18 -0.63 -8.57
C GLY A 209 -0.07 -1.11 -9.30
N ILE A 210 -0.50 -0.38 -10.34
CA ILE A 210 -1.64 -0.77 -11.18
C ILE A 210 -1.38 -2.12 -11.86
N LEU A 211 -0.19 -2.32 -12.44
CA LEU A 211 0.13 -3.58 -13.13
C LEU A 211 0.18 -4.80 -12.22
N LEU A 212 0.60 -4.62 -10.97
CA LEU A 212 0.69 -5.70 -9.98
C LEU A 212 -0.65 -6.01 -9.32
N THR A 213 -1.57 -5.05 -9.30
CA THR A 213 -2.88 -5.20 -8.64
C THR A 213 -3.99 -5.62 -9.60
N LEU A 214 -3.91 -5.20 -10.87
CA LEU A 214 -4.90 -5.56 -11.89
C LEU A 214 -4.49 -6.84 -12.62
N PRO A 215 -5.34 -7.89 -12.60
CA PRO A 215 -5.04 -9.16 -13.24
C PRO A 215 -4.90 -9.01 -14.76
N GLU A 216 -4.11 -9.91 -15.36
CA GLU A 216 -3.98 -9.99 -16.81
C GLU A 216 -5.30 -10.47 -17.44
N LYS A 217 -5.56 -10.04 -18.68
CA LYS A 217 -6.71 -10.49 -19.47
C LYS A 217 -6.84 -12.01 -19.53
N ALA A 218 -5.72 -12.71 -19.66
CA ALA A 218 -5.69 -14.17 -19.76
C ALA A 218 -6.16 -14.83 -18.46
N THR A 219 -5.64 -14.36 -17.31
CA THR A 219 -6.03 -14.85 -15.99
C THR A 219 -7.51 -14.60 -15.73
N LEU A 220 -8.08 -13.48 -16.15
CA LEU A 220 -9.49 -13.18 -15.91
C LEU A 220 -10.46 -14.11 -16.65
N ARG A 221 -10.13 -14.50 -17.88
CA ARG A 221 -10.92 -15.47 -18.66
C ARG A 221 -10.96 -16.84 -17.99
N GLU A 222 -9.80 -17.28 -17.49
CA GLU A 222 -9.70 -18.53 -16.72
C GLU A 222 -10.53 -18.49 -15.43
N TRP A 223 -10.61 -17.34 -14.75
CA TRP A 223 -11.42 -17.20 -13.55
C TRP A 223 -12.92 -17.20 -13.86
N ALA A 224 -13.35 -16.55 -14.94
CA ALA A 224 -14.74 -16.59 -15.39
C ALA A 224 -15.17 -18.02 -15.75
N GLU A 225 -14.34 -18.74 -16.52
CA GLU A 225 -14.57 -20.14 -16.89
C GLU A 225 -14.62 -21.06 -15.65
N ARG A 226 -13.78 -20.81 -14.63
CA ARG A 226 -13.81 -21.57 -13.36
C ARG A 226 -15.06 -21.28 -12.53
N ILE A 227 -15.53 -20.03 -12.49
CA ILE A 227 -16.75 -19.66 -11.77
C ILE A 227 -17.96 -20.32 -12.44
N ASP A 228 -18.07 -20.25 -13.76
CA ASP A 228 -19.14 -20.90 -14.53
C ASP A 228 -19.14 -22.42 -14.31
N ALA A 229 -17.97 -23.06 -14.31
CA ALA A 229 -17.85 -24.48 -14.02
C ALA A 229 -18.32 -24.85 -12.60
N VAL A 230 -18.03 -24.01 -11.60
CA VAL A 230 -18.49 -24.22 -10.21
C VAL A 230 -20.00 -24.01 -10.07
N LEU A 231 -20.55 -23.03 -10.78
CA LEU A 231 -21.99 -22.75 -10.78
C LEU A 231 -22.78 -23.87 -11.46
N GLN A 232 -22.27 -24.44 -12.56
CA GLN A 232 -22.90 -25.59 -13.23
C GLN A 232 -22.83 -26.90 -12.43
N GLN A 233 -21.87 -27.05 -11.52
CA GLN A 233 -21.79 -28.22 -10.63
C GLN A 233 -22.72 -28.14 -9.41
N ARG A 234 -23.34 -26.98 -9.14
CA ARG A 234 -24.22 -26.75 -7.99
C ARG A 234 -25.70 -26.56 -8.37
N GLY A 235 -26.02 -26.54 -9.66
CA GLY A 235 -27.39 -26.58 -10.20
C GLY A 235 -27.78 -27.99 -10.59
#